data_AF-B3SEJ2-F1
#
_entry.id   AF-B3SEJ2-F1
#
_cell.length_a   1.000
_cell.length_b   1.000
_cell.length_c   1.000
_cell.angle_alpha   90.00
_cell.angle_beta   90.00
_cell.angle_gamma   90.00
#
_symmetry.space_group_name_H-M   'P 1'
#
loop_
_entity.id
_entity.type
_entity.pdbx_description
1 polymer ?
#
loop_
_entity_poly.entity_id
_entity_poly.type
_entity_poly.pdbx_seq_one_letter_code
_entity_poly.pdbx_strand_id
1 'polypeptide(L)'
;MRGTDDRQRIPQYSRLECRRACGGHGYSSACGIGHIYNNWLATCTYEGENTVMYLQSAKYLLRCVKNPKSAPLGVSAVLHNPPCKHWDIKNMQDLEKTNTVLEAYRARAYKKVAIADKYLRELQSGGDTSYDAWNKSGIKLVDCAKAFTHYFVIKTFFNMIEKSRLGQSCHLQLHRLSILLALHGIDQNTGDFMLDNFIDFEQIKLIRVKILELFSEIRPVAVCLVDAFDIPDQTLLSVLGRYDGDVYNKLFEWAKEAPLNKTQVRYLLVVVIDCVFVYLA
;
A
#
# COMPACT_ATOMS: atom_id res chain seq x y z
N MET A 1 6.19 16.73 18.92
CA MET A 1 6.62 16.73 17.51
C MET A 1 6.47 15.32 16.95
N ARG A 2 5.27 14.99 16.43
CA ARG A 2 5.00 13.70 15.77
C ARG A 2 5.18 13.92 14.27
N GLY A 3 6.31 13.47 13.72
CA GLY A 3 6.49 13.34 12.29
C GLY A 3 5.84 12.05 11.82
N THR A 4 4.57 12.07 11.47
CA THR A 4 3.95 11.01 10.69
C THR A 4 4.23 11.30 9.22
N ASP A 5 5.32 10.74 8.71
CA ASP A 5 5.59 10.70 7.27
C ASP A 5 4.58 9.73 6.62
N ASP A 6 3.39 10.25 6.34
CA ASP A 6 2.26 9.52 5.76
C ASP A 6 2.41 9.24 4.25
N ARG A 7 3.60 9.45 3.66
CA ARG A 7 3.80 9.43 2.20
C ARG A 7 4.45 8.18 1.64
N GLN A 8 4.60 7.11 2.43
CA GLN A 8 5.13 5.81 1.99
C GLN A 8 4.16 4.65 2.25
N ARG A 9 2.89 4.81 1.88
CA ARG A 9 1.90 3.72 1.94
C ARG A 9 2.01 2.92 0.66
N ILE A 10 2.24 1.60 0.74
CA ILE A 10 1.51 0.59 -0.03
C ILE A 10 1.81 -0.84 0.52
N PRO A 11 3.03 -1.24 0.99
CA PRO A 11 3.20 -2.56 1.65
C PRO A 11 3.87 -2.61 3.06
N GLN A 12 4.58 -1.57 3.52
CA GLN A 12 5.20 -1.56 4.87
C GLN A 12 4.14 -1.40 5.96
N TYR A 13 3.33 -0.35 5.83
CA TYR A 13 2.29 -0.03 6.80
C TYR A 13 1.19 -1.09 6.84
N SER A 14 0.84 -1.73 5.72
CA SER A 14 -0.24 -2.73 5.70
C SER A 14 0.04 -3.90 6.66
N ARG A 15 1.28 -4.40 6.73
CA ARG A 15 1.67 -5.46 7.67
C ARG A 15 1.62 -5.01 9.13
N LEU A 16 2.02 -3.78 9.41
CA LEU A 16 1.91 -3.19 10.74
C LEU A 16 0.45 -2.95 11.13
N GLU A 17 -0.41 -2.54 10.20
CA GLU A 17 -1.85 -2.39 10.41
C GLU A 17 -2.52 -3.75 10.64
N CYS A 18 -2.12 -4.82 9.94
CA CYS A 18 -2.57 -6.18 10.25
C CYS A 18 -2.20 -6.57 11.69
N ARG A 19 -0.97 -6.27 12.12
CA ARG A 19 -0.53 -6.52 13.50
C ARG A 19 -1.38 -5.76 14.53
N ARG A 20 -1.71 -4.50 14.24
CA ARG A 20 -2.57 -3.66 15.09
C ARG A 20 -4.01 -4.15 15.12
N ALA A 21 -4.53 -4.65 14.00
CA ALA A 21 -5.86 -5.22 13.91
C ALA A 21 -6.03 -6.48 14.76
N CYS A 22 -4.95 -7.23 15.04
CA CYS A 22 -4.94 -8.36 15.99
C CYS A 22 -4.91 -7.93 17.48
N GLY A 23 -4.98 -6.63 17.78
CA GLY A 23 -5.01 -6.10 19.14
C GLY A 23 -3.79 -6.50 19.99
N GLY A 24 -4.03 -6.76 21.28
CA GLY A 24 -2.96 -7.13 22.22
C GLY A 24 -2.23 -8.42 21.84
N HIS A 25 -2.94 -9.42 21.32
CA HIS A 25 -2.33 -10.68 20.88
C HIS A 25 -1.41 -10.49 19.66
N GLY A 26 -1.68 -9.47 18.83
CA GLY A 26 -0.80 -9.07 17.72
C GLY A 26 0.58 -8.57 18.16
N TYR A 27 0.77 -8.21 19.43
CA TYR A 27 2.09 -7.86 19.96
C TYR A 27 2.94 -9.10 20.28
N SER A 28 2.32 -10.22 20.60
CA SER A 28 3.04 -11.46 20.93
C SER A 28 3.81 -11.98 19.73
N SER A 29 4.98 -12.59 19.97
CA SER A 29 5.72 -13.33 18.93
C SER A 29 4.90 -14.49 18.35
N ALA A 30 3.94 -15.04 19.12
CA ALA A 30 2.99 -16.05 18.66
C ALA A 30 2.13 -15.59 17.46
N CYS A 31 1.98 -14.27 17.25
CA CYS A 31 1.23 -13.74 16.12
C CYS A 31 1.94 -13.96 14.77
N GLY A 32 3.27 -14.14 14.74
CA GLY A 32 4.05 -14.32 13.51
C GLY A 32 4.22 -13.05 12.66
N ILE A 33 3.24 -12.13 12.65
CA ILE A 33 3.27 -10.88 11.84
C ILE A 33 4.48 -10.01 12.16
N GLY A 34 4.91 -9.94 13.43
CA GLY A 34 6.09 -9.18 13.83
C GLY A 34 7.38 -9.68 13.16
N HIS A 35 7.54 -11.00 13.06
CA HIS A 35 8.69 -11.62 12.38
C HIS A 35 8.64 -11.36 10.87
N ILE A 36 7.48 -11.55 10.24
CA ILE A 36 7.26 -11.25 8.82
C ILE A 36 7.60 -9.78 8.50
N TYR A 37 7.12 -8.86 9.33
CA TYR A 37 7.39 -7.43 9.18
C TYR A 37 8.90 -7.14 9.25
N ASN A 38 9.60 -7.66 10.27
CA ASN A 38 11.03 -7.41 10.45
C ASN A 38 11.88 -7.94 9.28
N ASN A 39 11.57 -9.13 8.77
CA ASN A 39 12.29 -9.69 7.61
C ASN A 39 12.03 -8.88 6.34
N TRP A 40 10.84 -8.28 6.23
CA TRP A 40 10.46 -7.51 5.05
C TRP A 40 10.99 -6.06 5.08
N LEU A 41 11.31 -5.51 6.25
CA LEU A 41 11.84 -4.13 6.35
C LEU A 41 13.09 -3.89 5.50
N ALA A 42 13.95 -4.90 5.38
CA ALA A 42 15.17 -4.80 4.61
C ALA A 42 14.92 -4.59 3.10
N THR A 43 13.75 -5.01 2.57
CA THR A 43 13.43 -4.94 1.13
C THR A 43 13.31 -3.52 0.59
N CYS A 44 13.27 -2.54 1.47
CA CYS A 44 13.14 -1.13 1.11
C CYS A 44 14.49 -0.42 0.96
N THR A 45 15.57 -1.15 1.29
CA THR A 45 16.95 -0.66 1.28
C THR A 45 17.84 -1.52 0.41
N TYR A 46 17.71 -2.86 0.47
CA TYR A 46 18.47 -3.73 -0.43
C TYR A 46 17.97 -3.57 -1.88
N GLU A 47 18.83 -3.84 -2.87
CA GLU A 47 18.57 -3.61 -4.31
C GLU A 47 18.29 -2.15 -4.71
N GLY A 48 18.48 -1.20 -3.80
CA GLY A 48 18.35 0.24 -4.03
C GLY A 48 17.33 0.86 -3.10
N GLU A 49 17.72 1.92 -2.40
CA GLU A 49 16.81 2.66 -1.53
C GLU A 49 15.64 3.23 -2.34
N ASN A 50 14.41 3.07 -1.82
CA ASN A 50 13.18 3.36 -2.53
C ASN A 50 13.14 4.76 -3.16
N THR A 51 13.62 5.79 -2.46
CA THR A 51 13.65 7.17 -2.97
C THR A 51 14.56 7.29 -4.19
N VAL A 52 15.74 6.66 -4.16
CA VAL A 52 16.63 6.59 -5.33
C VAL A 52 15.94 5.91 -6.51
N MET A 53 15.22 4.80 -6.28
CA MET A 53 14.49 4.09 -7.32
C MET A 53 13.35 4.94 -7.92
N TYR A 54 12.64 5.71 -7.08
CA TYR A 54 11.65 6.67 -7.56
C TYR A 54 12.28 7.79 -8.39
N LEU A 55 13.44 8.33 -7.98
CA LEU A 55 14.15 9.35 -8.75
C LEU A 55 14.63 8.83 -10.12
N GLN A 56 15.09 7.59 -10.19
CA GLN A 56 15.44 6.95 -11.47
C GLN A 56 14.21 6.82 -12.38
N SER A 57 13.08 6.39 -11.80
CA SER A 57 11.80 6.29 -12.52
C SER A 57 11.32 7.65 -13.02
N ALA A 58 11.42 8.70 -12.18
CA ALA A 58 11.08 10.06 -12.55
C ALA A 58 11.95 10.57 -13.71
N LYS A 59 13.26 10.28 -13.69
CA LYS A 59 14.19 10.64 -14.77
C LYS A 59 13.77 10.02 -16.10
N TYR A 60 13.36 8.75 -16.08
CA TYR A 60 12.84 8.06 -17.25
C TYR A 60 11.53 8.70 -17.76
N LEU A 61 10.59 9.00 -16.87
CA LEU A 61 9.32 9.66 -17.24
C LEU A 61 9.55 11.02 -17.89
N LEU A 62 10.44 11.85 -17.32
CA LEU A 62 10.77 13.16 -17.89
C LEU A 62 11.48 13.05 -19.25
N ARG A 63 12.31 12.03 -19.46
CA ARG A 63 12.86 11.73 -20.79
C ARG A 63 11.75 11.39 -21.79
N CYS A 64 10.76 10.60 -21.37
CA CYS A 64 9.61 10.25 -22.22
C CYS A 64 8.73 11.46 -22.57
N VAL A 65 8.58 12.42 -21.65
CA VAL A 65 7.91 13.71 -21.91
C VAL A 65 8.67 14.51 -22.98
N LYS A 66 10.01 14.57 -22.90
CA LYS A 66 10.83 15.34 -23.84
C LYS A 66 10.96 14.67 -25.21
N ASN A 67 10.97 13.33 -25.27
CA ASN A 67 11.12 12.57 -26.50
C ASN A 67 10.03 11.48 -26.60
N PRO A 68 8.89 11.78 -27.26
CA PRO A 68 7.80 10.82 -27.44
C PRO A 68 8.22 9.51 -28.12
N LYS A 69 9.19 9.56 -29.04
CA LYS A 69 9.68 8.37 -29.76
C LYS A 69 10.41 7.38 -28.86
N SER A 70 10.90 7.83 -27.70
CA SER A 70 11.59 7.00 -26.71
C SER A 70 10.64 6.30 -25.73
N ALA A 71 9.36 6.69 -25.72
CA ALA A 71 8.36 6.15 -24.81
C ALA A 71 7.67 4.92 -25.42
N PRO A 72 7.62 3.77 -24.70
CA PRO A 72 6.76 2.67 -25.09
C PRO A 72 5.30 3.13 -25.21
N LEU A 73 4.52 2.50 -26.09
CA LEU A 73 3.15 2.90 -26.42
C LEU A 73 2.28 3.17 -25.18
N GLY A 74 2.38 2.30 -24.15
CA GLY A 74 1.61 2.43 -22.92
C GLY A 74 1.98 3.64 -22.05
N VAL A 75 3.25 4.07 -22.06
CA VAL A 75 3.72 5.27 -21.35
C VAL A 75 3.41 6.51 -22.17
N SER A 76 3.64 6.44 -23.48
CA SER A 76 3.35 7.54 -24.42
C SER A 76 1.88 7.93 -24.38
N ALA A 77 0.98 6.94 -24.37
CA ALA A 77 -0.45 7.18 -24.26
C ALA A 77 -0.78 8.05 -23.04
N VAL A 78 -0.19 7.78 -21.88
CA VAL A 78 -0.44 8.54 -20.64
C VAL A 78 0.15 9.94 -20.71
N LEU A 79 1.39 10.07 -21.19
CA LEU A 79 2.15 11.33 -21.06
C LEU A 79 1.88 12.34 -22.18
N HIS A 80 1.41 11.91 -23.35
CA HIS A 80 1.26 12.77 -24.53
C HIS A 80 -0.18 13.03 -24.95
N ASN A 81 -1.14 12.27 -24.41
CA ASN A 81 -2.56 12.53 -24.64
C ASN A 81 -3.13 13.19 -23.38
N PRO A 82 -3.57 14.47 -23.45
CA PRO A 82 -4.18 15.14 -22.30
C PRO A 82 -5.43 14.38 -21.82
N PRO A 83 -5.62 14.21 -20.50
CA PRO A 83 -6.83 13.60 -19.96
C PRO A 83 -8.03 14.54 -20.10
N CYS A 84 -9.22 14.00 -19.86
CA CYS A 84 -10.44 14.81 -19.73
C CYS A 84 -10.29 15.89 -18.64
N LYS A 85 -10.95 17.04 -18.82
CA LYS A 85 -10.90 18.14 -17.84
C LYS A 85 -11.59 17.78 -16.52
N HIS A 86 -12.68 17.01 -16.59
CA HIS A 86 -13.47 16.57 -15.45
C HIS A 86 -13.70 15.07 -15.54
N TRP A 87 -13.84 14.43 -14.40
CA TRP A 87 -14.22 13.03 -14.30
C TRP A 87 -15.74 12.90 -14.40
N ASP A 88 -16.24 12.29 -15.49
CA ASP A 88 -17.68 12.15 -15.75
C ASP A 88 -18.26 10.93 -15.01
N ILE A 89 -18.34 11.02 -13.68
CA ILE A 89 -19.05 10.05 -12.84
C ILE A 89 -20.29 10.71 -12.25
N LYS A 90 -21.44 10.09 -12.50
CA LYS A 90 -22.75 10.55 -12.01
C LYS A 90 -23.34 9.58 -10.98
N ASN A 91 -23.10 8.28 -11.17
CA ASN A 91 -23.75 7.22 -10.39
C ASN A 91 -22.73 6.20 -9.85
N MET A 92 -23.15 5.42 -8.84
CA MET A 92 -22.30 4.36 -8.27
C MET A 92 -21.89 3.29 -9.28
N GLN A 93 -22.73 3.01 -10.29
CA GLN A 93 -22.42 2.05 -11.35
C GLN A 93 -21.21 2.46 -12.21
N ASP A 94 -20.92 3.77 -12.31
CA ASP A 94 -19.75 4.24 -13.05
C ASP A 94 -18.45 3.95 -12.30
N LEU A 95 -18.50 3.82 -10.97
CA LEU A 95 -17.36 3.44 -10.12
C LEU A 95 -17.02 1.95 -10.23
N GLU A 96 -17.91 1.13 -10.78
CA GLU A 96 -17.65 -0.30 -11.05
C GLU A 96 -16.95 -0.50 -12.40
N LYS A 97 -16.94 0.51 -13.27
CA LYS A 97 -16.29 0.42 -14.59
C LYS A 97 -14.79 0.66 -14.46
N THR A 98 -14.00 -0.38 -14.72
CA THR A 98 -12.53 -0.33 -14.68
C THR A 98 -11.94 0.81 -15.52
N ASN A 99 -12.48 1.03 -16.74
CA ASN A 99 -12.02 2.11 -17.63
C ASN A 99 -12.22 3.51 -17.03
N THR A 100 -13.38 3.76 -16.41
CA THR A 100 -13.70 5.05 -15.81
C THR A 100 -12.78 5.34 -14.62
N VAL A 101 -12.57 4.34 -13.75
CA VAL A 101 -11.66 4.45 -12.61
C VAL A 101 -10.21 4.61 -13.08
N LEU A 102 -9.81 3.88 -14.12
CA LEU A 102 -8.46 3.95 -14.67
C LEU A 102 -8.13 5.33 -15.27
N GLU A 103 -9.12 6.00 -15.89
CA GLU A 103 -8.93 7.36 -16.42
C GLU A 103 -8.60 8.36 -15.30
N ALA A 104 -9.19 8.22 -14.11
CA ALA A 104 -8.84 9.09 -12.99
C ALA A 104 -7.37 8.95 -12.58
N TYR A 105 -6.87 7.71 -12.51
CA TYR A 105 -5.47 7.42 -12.22
C TYR A 105 -4.53 7.92 -13.33
N ARG A 106 -4.94 7.77 -14.59
CA ARG A 106 -4.22 8.29 -15.74
C ARG A 106 -4.10 9.81 -15.69
N ALA A 107 -5.20 10.50 -15.40
CA ALA A 107 -5.24 11.94 -15.26
C ALA A 107 -4.33 12.42 -14.11
N ARG A 108 -4.37 11.76 -12.95
CA ARG A 108 -3.46 12.03 -11.82
C ARG A 108 -1.99 11.85 -12.23
N ALA A 109 -1.65 10.74 -12.87
CA ALA A 109 -0.28 10.47 -13.30
C ALA A 109 0.23 11.53 -14.30
N TYR A 110 -0.58 11.87 -15.32
CA TYR A 110 -0.27 12.92 -16.28
C TYR A 110 -0.01 14.26 -15.58
N LYS A 111 -0.92 14.70 -14.70
CA LYS A 111 -0.81 15.98 -14.00
C LYS A 111 0.42 16.05 -13.11
N LYS A 112 0.71 14.99 -12.33
CA LYS A 112 1.88 14.96 -11.44
C LYS A 112 3.19 15.01 -12.23
N VAL A 113 3.28 14.32 -13.37
CA VAL A 113 4.46 14.39 -14.25
C VAL A 113 4.59 15.79 -14.85
N ALA A 114 3.50 16.40 -15.32
CA ALA A 114 3.51 17.76 -15.86
C ALA A 114 3.94 18.80 -14.81
N ILE A 115 3.47 18.69 -13.57
CA ILE A 115 3.88 19.56 -12.45
C ILE A 115 5.38 19.41 -12.15
N ALA A 116 5.90 18.18 -12.14
CA ALA A 116 7.32 17.94 -11.90
C ALA A 116 8.20 18.48 -13.04
N ASP A 117 7.81 18.27 -14.31
CA ASP A 117 8.54 18.79 -15.47
C ASP A 117 8.53 20.33 -15.49
N LYS A 118 7.37 20.96 -15.24
CA LYS A 118 7.24 22.41 -15.18
C LYS A 118 8.13 23.01 -14.10
N TYR A 119 8.07 22.48 -12.88
CA TYR A 119 8.87 22.99 -11.77
C TYR A 119 10.38 22.85 -12.01
N LEU A 120 10.81 21.71 -12.59
CA LEU A 120 12.21 21.51 -12.95
C LEU A 120 12.68 22.54 -13.99
N ARG A 121 11.86 22.83 -15.00
CA ARG A 121 12.17 23.83 -16.03
C ARG A 121 12.22 25.25 -15.45
N GLU A 122 11.32 25.59 -14.54
CA GLU A 122 11.29 26.89 -13.87
C GLU A 122 12.61 27.15 -13.12
N LEU A 123 13.09 26.17 -12.35
CA LEU A 123 14.38 26.27 -11.65
C LEU A 123 15.57 26.41 -12.62
N GLN A 124 15.58 25.62 -13.69
CA GLN A 124 16.61 25.71 -14.73
C GLN A 124 16.62 27.07 -15.43
N SER A 125 15.43 27.64 -15.71
CA SER A 125 15.30 28.98 -16.27
C SER A 125 15.65 30.09 -15.29
N GLY A 126 15.53 29.82 -13.98
CA GLY A 126 15.89 30.72 -12.89
C GLY A 126 17.39 30.77 -12.58
N GLY A 127 18.23 30.08 -13.35
CA GLY A 127 19.69 30.11 -13.22
C GLY A 127 20.30 28.99 -12.38
N ASP A 128 19.50 28.06 -11.85
CA ASP A 128 20.02 26.88 -11.16
C ASP A 128 20.73 25.93 -12.14
N THR A 129 21.83 25.31 -11.69
CA THR A 129 22.46 24.24 -12.46
C THR A 129 21.50 23.05 -12.61
N SER A 130 21.71 22.22 -13.63
CA SER A 130 20.85 21.04 -13.82
C SER A 130 20.88 20.07 -12.62
N TYR A 131 21.97 20.06 -11.85
CA TYR A 131 22.09 19.23 -10.65
C TYR A 131 21.31 19.82 -9.47
N ASP A 132 21.45 21.13 -9.24
CA ASP A 132 20.76 21.82 -8.13
C ASP A 132 19.25 21.84 -8.37
N ALA A 133 18.82 22.12 -9.60
CA ALA A 133 17.41 22.08 -9.97
C ALA A 133 16.79 20.68 -9.77
N TRP A 134 17.55 19.61 -10.06
CA TRP A 134 17.12 18.24 -9.83
C TRP A 134 16.93 17.94 -8.33
N ASN A 135 17.91 18.32 -7.50
CA ASN A 135 17.86 18.11 -6.05
C ASN A 135 16.70 18.89 -5.41
N LYS A 136 16.53 20.17 -5.77
CA LYS A 136 15.40 21.01 -5.32
C LYS A 136 14.04 20.45 -5.77
N SER A 137 13.98 19.76 -6.91
CA SER A 137 12.76 19.13 -7.44
C SER A 137 12.49 17.74 -6.87
N GLY A 138 13.38 17.19 -6.03
CA GLY A 138 13.36 15.79 -5.59
C GLY A 138 12.00 15.31 -5.09
N ILE A 139 11.31 16.11 -4.26
CA ILE A 139 9.99 15.77 -3.72
C ILE A 139 8.95 15.60 -4.86
N LYS A 140 8.91 16.55 -5.81
CA LYS A 140 7.95 16.49 -6.94
C LYS A 140 8.27 15.35 -7.89
N LEU A 141 9.56 15.05 -8.07
CA LEU A 141 10.02 13.92 -8.89
C LEU A 141 9.59 12.58 -8.28
N VAL A 142 9.76 12.42 -6.96
CA VAL A 142 9.30 11.22 -6.26
C VAL A 142 7.78 11.09 -6.31
N ASP A 143 7.05 12.19 -6.10
CA ASP A 143 5.59 12.19 -6.17
C ASP A 143 5.05 11.82 -7.57
N CYS A 144 5.69 12.29 -8.64
CA CYS A 144 5.28 11.93 -9.99
C CYS A 144 5.56 10.46 -10.33
N ALA A 145 6.70 9.93 -9.89
CA ALA A 145 7.02 8.52 -10.02
C ALA A 145 6.01 7.64 -9.27
N LYS A 146 5.69 7.98 -8.01
CA LYS A 146 4.67 7.29 -7.21
C LYS A 146 3.29 7.30 -7.89
N ALA A 147 2.85 8.45 -8.39
CA ALA A 147 1.56 8.57 -9.08
C ALA A 147 1.50 7.71 -10.35
N PHE A 148 2.59 7.68 -11.13
CA PHE A 148 2.67 6.84 -12.34
C PHE A 148 2.71 5.35 -12.01
N THR A 149 3.50 4.94 -11.01
CA THR A 149 3.54 3.55 -10.54
C THR A 149 2.19 3.09 -10.02
N HIS A 150 1.47 3.95 -9.29
CA HIS A 150 0.12 3.62 -8.80
C HIS A 150 -0.86 3.40 -9.97
N TYR A 151 -0.85 4.28 -10.98
CA TYR A 151 -1.60 4.04 -12.22
C TYR A 151 -1.23 2.70 -12.87
N PHE A 152 0.07 2.40 -12.98
CA PHE A 152 0.55 1.17 -13.60
C PHE A 152 0.10 -0.09 -12.85
N VAL A 153 0.11 -0.08 -11.52
CA VAL A 153 -0.39 -1.19 -10.68
C VAL A 153 -1.88 -1.42 -10.92
N ILE A 154 -2.71 -0.37 -10.86
CA ILE A 154 -4.17 -0.48 -11.08
C ILE A 154 -4.47 -0.97 -12.50
N LYS A 155 -3.81 -0.38 -13.51
CA LYS A 155 -3.92 -0.82 -14.91
C LYS A 155 -3.59 -2.29 -15.07
N THR A 156 -2.48 -2.72 -14.48
CA THR A 156 -2.02 -4.11 -14.59
C THR A 156 -3.01 -5.04 -13.92
N PHE A 157 -3.54 -4.69 -12.75
CA PHE A 157 -4.53 -5.50 -12.07
C PHE A 157 -5.82 -5.67 -12.90
N PHE A 158 -6.38 -4.57 -13.42
CA PHE A 158 -7.56 -4.62 -14.29
C PHE A 158 -7.32 -5.47 -15.54
N ASN A 159 -6.18 -5.26 -16.23
CA ASN A 159 -5.82 -6.03 -17.42
C ASN A 159 -5.62 -7.53 -17.11
N MET A 160 -5.05 -7.85 -15.95
CA MET A 160 -4.84 -9.25 -15.55
C MET A 160 -6.17 -9.94 -15.28
N ILE A 161 -7.13 -9.27 -14.65
CA ILE A 161 -8.49 -9.80 -14.44
C ILE A 161 -9.18 -10.03 -15.80
N GLU A 162 -9.16 -9.04 -16.69
CA GLU A 162 -9.81 -9.14 -18.01
C GLU A 162 -9.24 -10.27 -18.88
N LYS A 163 -7.92 -10.50 -18.82
CA LYS A 163 -7.24 -11.56 -19.59
C LYS A 163 -7.32 -12.94 -18.92
N SER A 164 -7.70 -12.99 -17.65
CA SER A 164 -7.70 -14.24 -16.89
C SER A 164 -8.87 -15.13 -17.29
N ARG A 165 -8.63 -16.44 -17.36
CA ARG A 165 -9.67 -17.45 -17.60
C ARG A 165 -10.19 -17.98 -16.28
N LEU A 166 -10.79 -17.10 -15.48
CA LEU A 166 -11.33 -17.44 -14.17
C LEU A 166 -12.81 -17.84 -14.28
N GLY A 167 -13.27 -18.70 -13.36
CA GLY A 167 -14.69 -18.91 -13.17
C GLY A 167 -15.39 -17.60 -12.77
N GLN A 168 -16.66 -17.45 -13.16
CA GLN A 168 -17.43 -16.22 -12.98
C GLN A 168 -17.39 -15.69 -11.54
N SER A 169 -17.51 -16.57 -10.55
CA SER A 169 -17.47 -16.22 -9.13
C SER A 169 -16.11 -15.65 -8.69
N CYS A 170 -15.01 -16.27 -9.12
CA CYS A 170 -13.66 -15.78 -8.81
C CYS A 170 -13.38 -14.45 -9.51
N HIS A 171 -13.78 -14.33 -10.78
CA HIS A 171 -13.67 -13.08 -11.52
C HIS A 171 -14.40 -11.94 -10.81
N LEU A 172 -15.62 -12.17 -10.33
CA LEU A 172 -16.40 -11.18 -9.59
C LEU A 172 -15.69 -10.71 -8.31
N GLN A 173 -15.16 -11.63 -7.49
CA GLN A 173 -14.50 -11.24 -6.25
C GLN A 173 -13.18 -10.49 -6.49
N LEU A 174 -12.39 -10.91 -7.47
CA LEU A 174 -11.17 -10.18 -7.85
C LEU A 174 -11.49 -8.80 -8.45
N HIS A 175 -12.56 -8.70 -9.24
CA HIS A 175 -13.04 -7.42 -9.76
C HIS A 175 -13.39 -6.47 -8.60
N ARG A 176 -14.20 -6.93 -7.63
CA ARG A 176 -14.53 -6.16 -6.42
C ARG A 176 -13.30 -5.71 -5.64
N LEU A 177 -12.32 -6.59 -5.44
CA LEU A 177 -11.05 -6.25 -4.78
C LEU A 177 -10.26 -5.21 -5.57
N SER A 178 -10.21 -5.33 -6.90
CA SER A 178 -9.49 -4.38 -7.76
C SER A 178 -10.12 -2.99 -7.74
N ILE A 179 -11.45 -2.91 -7.76
CA ILE A 179 -12.19 -1.66 -7.60
C ILE A 179 -12.00 -1.10 -6.19
N LEU A 180 -12.10 -1.92 -5.14
CA LEU A 180 -11.86 -1.50 -3.77
C LEU A 180 -10.45 -0.90 -3.61
N LEU A 181 -9.42 -1.56 -4.15
CA LEU A 181 -8.04 -1.06 -4.10
C LEU A 181 -7.92 0.30 -4.81
N ALA A 182 -8.53 0.44 -5.98
CA ALA A 182 -8.49 1.68 -6.75
C ALA A 182 -9.27 2.82 -6.07
N LEU A 183 -10.47 2.56 -5.57
CA LEU A 183 -11.28 3.57 -4.88
C LEU A 183 -10.65 3.98 -3.54
N HIS A 184 -10.12 3.02 -2.79
CA HIS A 184 -9.36 3.32 -1.57
C HIS A 184 -8.13 4.17 -1.88
N GLY A 185 -7.39 3.86 -2.96
CA GLY A 185 -6.26 4.67 -3.39
C GLY A 185 -6.63 6.10 -3.80
N ILE A 186 -7.83 6.31 -4.34
CA ILE A 186 -8.38 7.65 -4.59
C ILE A 186 -8.67 8.37 -3.27
N ASP A 187 -9.39 7.74 -2.34
CA ASP A 187 -9.73 8.34 -1.04
C ASP A 187 -8.48 8.74 -0.24
N GLN A 188 -7.45 7.86 -0.21
CA GLN A 188 -6.18 8.12 0.47
C GLN A 188 -5.35 9.26 -0.16
N ASN A 189 -5.56 9.55 -1.45
CA ASN A 189 -4.84 10.60 -2.17
C ASN A 189 -5.78 11.69 -2.72
N THR A 190 -6.90 11.93 -2.03
CA THR A 190 -7.99 12.83 -2.50
C THR A 190 -7.47 14.16 -3.06
N GLY A 191 -6.53 14.81 -2.35
CA GLY A 191 -5.97 16.10 -2.77
C GLY A 191 -5.29 16.09 -4.15
N ASP A 192 -4.71 14.97 -4.58
CA ASP A 192 -4.10 14.84 -5.90
C ASP A 192 -5.15 14.73 -7.01
N PHE A 193 -6.28 14.08 -6.71
CA PHE A 193 -7.36 13.85 -7.67
C PHE A 193 -8.29 15.06 -7.80
N MET A 194 -8.37 15.90 -6.77
CA MET A 194 -9.10 17.17 -6.80
C MET A 194 -8.36 18.30 -7.55
N LEU A 195 -7.10 18.11 -7.93
CA LEU A 195 -6.33 19.12 -8.66
C LEU A 195 -7.07 19.54 -9.94
N ASP A 196 -7.11 20.85 -10.19
CA ASP A 196 -7.83 21.49 -11.29
C ASP A 196 -9.32 21.11 -11.38
N ASN A 197 -9.96 20.83 -10.24
CA ASN A 197 -11.37 20.42 -10.14
C ASN A 197 -11.70 19.15 -10.95
N PHE A 198 -10.75 18.22 -11.10
CA PHE A 198 -10.98 17.00 -11.86
C PHE A 198 -11.99 16.05 -11.20
N ILE A 199 -11.92 15.90 -9.86
CA ILE A 199 -12.94 15.24 -9.04
C ILE A 199 -13.54 16.28 -8.08
N ASP A 200 -14.86 16.28 -7.93
CA ASP A 200 -15.58 17.12 -6.99
C ASP A 200 -15.85 16.44 -5.62
N PHE A 201 -16.35 17.23 -4.67
CA PHE A 201 -16.61 16.74 -3.31
C PHE A 201 -17.75 15.72 -3.24
N GLU A 202 -18.76 15.81 -4.11
CA GLU A 202 -19.88 14.88 -4.13
C GLU A 202 -19.46 13.51 -4.68
N GLN A 203 -18.58 13.50 -5.68
CA GLN A 203 -17.94 12.28 -6.19
C GLN A 203 -17.07 11.61 -5.13
N ILE A 204 -16.37 12.37 -4.29
CA ILE A 204 -15.59 11.80 -3.16
C ILE A 204 -16.52 11.15 -2.13
N LYS A 205 -17.66 11.79 -1.79
CA LYS A 205 -18.67 11.17 -0.92
C LYS A 205 -19.18 9.87 -1.53
N LEU A 206 -19.48 9.88 -2.83
CA LEU A 206 -19.95 8.70 -3.56
C LEU A 206 -18.92 7.56 -3.51
N ILE A 207 -17.64 7.87 -3.71
CA ILE A 207 -16.53 6.90 -3.58
C ILE A 207 -16.50 6.28 -2.18
N ARG A 208 -16.62 7.09 -1.13
CA ARG A 208 -16.59 6.60 0.26
C ARG A 208 -17.77 5.68 0.57
N VAL A 209 -18.97 6.01 0.08
CA VAL A 209 -20.13 5.13 0.20
C VAL A 209 -19.87 3.81 -0.52
N LYS A 210 -19.35 3.85 -1.75
CA LYS A 210 -19.06 2.64 -2.53
C LYS A 210 -17.99 1.75 -1.87
N ILE A 211 -16.98 2.33 -1.23
CA ILE A 211 -15.98 1.58 -0.46
C ILE A 211 -16.64 0.76 0.66
N LEU A 212 -17.60 1.35 1.38
CA LEU A 212 -18.32 0.65 2.47
C LEU A 212 -19.22 -0.48 1.94
N GLU A 213 -19.87 -0.28 0.79
CA GLU A 213 -20.61 -1.34 0.09
C GLU A 213 -19.68 -2.50 -0.28
N LEU A 214 -18.53 -2.20 -0.89
CA LEU A 214 -17.55 -3.21 -1.29
C LEU A 214 -16.99 -3.99 -0.09
N PHE A 215 -16.76 -3.34 1.07
CA PHE A 215 -16.40 -4.05 2.29
C PHE A 215 -17.47 -5.07 2.70
N SER A 216 -18.74 -4.69 2.62
CA SER A 216 -19.87 -5.55 2.96
C SER A 216 -20.00 -6.73 1.98
N GLU A 217 -19.71 -6.50 0.70
CA GLU A 217 -19.71 -7.53 -0.35
C GLU A 217 -18.53 -8.51 -0.25
N ILE A 218 -17.34 -8.05 0.17
CA ILE A 218 -16.13 -8.86 0.29
C ILE A 218 -16.08 -9.61 1.62
N ARG A 219 -16.67 -9.06 2.69
CA ARG A 219 -16.64 -9.64 4.04
C ARG A 219 -17.01 -11.13 4.13
N PRO A 220 -18.01 -11.66 3.40
CA PRO A 220 -18.37 -13.09 3.47
C PRO A 220 -17.30 -14.01 2.87
N VAL A 221 -16.53 -13.52 1.90
CA VAL A 221 -15.51 -14.32 1.18
C VAL A 221 -14.08 -13.99 1.62
N ALA A 222 -13.90 -13.10 2.61
CA ALA A 222 -12.59 -12.63 3.04
C ALA A 222 -11.64 -13.76 3.48
N VAL A 223 -12.17 -14.77 4.19
CA VAL A 223 -11.39 -15.94 4.62
C VAL A 223 -10.97 -16.77 3.40
N CYS A 224 -11.89 -17.09 2.50
CA CYS A 224 -11.58 -17.84 1.27
C CYS A 224 -10.54 -17.12 0.39
N LEU A 225 -10.55 -15.79 0.35
CA LEU A 225 -9.58 -15.00 -0.41
C LEU A 225 -8.16 -15.10 0.16
N VAL A 226 -8.01 -15.19 1.49
CA VAL A 226 -6.69 -15.38 2.13
C VAL A 226 -6.26 -16.84 2.11
N ASP A 227 -7.20 -17.79 2.20
CA ASP A 227 -6.92 -19.22 2.04
C ASP A 227 -6.42 -19.54 0.63
N ALA A 228 -6.87 -18.80 -0.38
CA ALA A 228 -6.41 -18.94 -1.77
C ALA A 228 -4.91 -18.64 -1.97
N PHE A 229 -4.22 -18.05 -0.98
CA PHE A 229 -2.75 -17.95 -1.02
C PHE A 229 -2.06 -19.29 -0.75
N ASP A 230 -2.78 -20.28 -0.23
CA ASP A 230 -2.28 -21.63 0.01
C ASP A 230 -0.97 -21.65 0.82
N ILE A 231 -0.95 -20.85 1.90
CA ILE A 231 0.22 -20.72 2.79
C ILE A 231 0.07 -21.72 3.94
N PRO A 232 0.95 -22.73 4.07
CA PRO A 232 0.89 -23.68 5.18
C PRO A 232 1.20 -23.02 6.52
N ASP A 233 0.60 -23.52 7.61
CA ASP A 233 0.82 -23.07 8.99
C ASP A 233 2.32 -23.02 9.36
N GLN A 234 3.12 -23.99 8.87
CA GLN A 234 4.56 -24.07 9.13
C GLN A 234 5.34 -22.92 8.47
N THR A 235 4.81 -22.35 7.40
CA THR A 235 5.39 -21.19 6.73
C THR A 235 4.88 -19.89 7.34
N LEU A 236 3.59 -19.84 7.68
CA LEU A 236 2.97 -18.66 8.28
C LEU A 236 3.52 -18.37 9.68
N LEU A 237 3.88 -19.42 10.43
CA LEU A 237 4.44 -19.34 11.78
C LEU A 237 3.60 -18.44 12.71
N SER A 238 2.27 -18.55 12.59
CA SER A 238 1.31 -17.74 13.34
C SER A 238 0.33 -18.64 14.07
N VAL A 239 0.25 -18.49 15.39
CA VAL A 239 -0.77 -19.11 16.22
C VAL A 239 -2.14 -18.46 15.98
N LEU A 240 -2.17 -17.17 15.64
CA LEU A 240 -3.42 -16.43 15.38
C LEU A 240 -3.98 -16.70 13.98
N GLY A 241 -3.11 -16.97 13.01
CA GLY A 241 -3.46 -17.19 11.61
C GLY A 241 -3.59 -18.66 11.21
N ARG A 242 -3.73 -19.58 12.17
CA ARG A 242 -3.85 -21.01 11.89
C ARG A 242 -5.05 -21.31 11.00
N TYR A 243 -4.86 -22.25 10.08
CA TYR A 243 -5.92 -22.69 9.16
C TYR A 243 -7.17 -23.25 9.87
N ASP A 244 -6.98 -23.98 10.98
CA ASP A 244 -8.08 -24.58 11.74
C ASP A 244 -8.85 -23.61 12.65
N GLY A 245 -8.32 -22.39 12.85
CA GLY A 245 -8.90 -21.40 13.74
C GLY A 245 -8.81 -21.74 15.24
N ASP A 246 -8.06 -22.78 15.65
CA ASP A 246 -7.87 -23.16 17.06
C ASP A 246 -6.83 -22.26 17.75
N VAL A 247 -7.16 -20.98 17.89
CA VAL A 247 -6.23 -19.95 18.33
C VAL A 247 -5.92 -20.06 19.83
N TYR A 248 -6.95 -20.15 20.67
CA TYR A 248 -6.79 -19.99 22.12
C TYR A 248 -6.07 -21.17 22.78
N ASN A 249 -6.39 -22.41 22.38
CA ASN A 249 -5.71 -23.58 22.92
C ASN A 249 -4.23 -23.57 22.52
N LYS A 250 -3.95 -23.27 21.24
CA LYS A 250 -2.58 -23.21 20.72
C LYS A 250 -1.78 -22.05 21.31
N LEU A 251 -2.41 -20.93 21.60
CA LEU A 251 -1.75 -19.81 22.28
C LEU A 251 -1.36 -20.19 23.72
N PHE A 252 -2.21 -20.95 24.42
CA PHE A 252 -1.91 -21.44 25.75
C PHE A 252 -0.79 -22.50 25.74
N GLU A 253 -0.81 -23.43 24.80
CA GLU A 253 0.28 -24.40 24.59
C GLU A 253 1.61 -23.69 24.28
N TRP A 254 1.60 -22.75 23.33
CA TRP A 254 2.77 -21.94 22.98
C TRP A 254 3.33 -21.19 24.20
N ALA A 255 2.46 -20.62 25.05
CA ALA A 255 2.89 -19.93 26.25
C ALA A 255 3.56 -20.88 27.25
N LYS A 256 3.06 -22.11 27.41
CA LYS A 256 3.67 -23.13 28.31
C LYS A 256 5.08 -23.53 27.87
N GLU A 257 5.32 -23.61 26.57
CA GLU A 257 6.62 -23.99 26.00
C GLU A 257 7.67 -22.87 26.07
N ALA A 258 7.26 -21.64 26.40
CA ALA A 258 8.18 -20.51 26.50
C ALA A 258 9.34 -20.82 27.47
N PRO A 259 10.61 -20.48 27.13
CA PRO A 259 11.78 -20.78 27.97
C PRO A 259 11.66 -20.30 29.42
N LEU A 260 10.87 -19.24 29.60
CA LEU A 260 10.56 -18.61 30.87
C LEU A 260 9.72 -19.46 31.83
N ASN A 261 9.04 -20.48 31.32
CA ASN A 261 8.13 -21.36 32.05
C ASN A 261 8.71 -22.76 32.28
N LYS A 262 10.00 -22.98 31.95
CA LYS A 262 10.69 -24.26 32.20
C LYS A 262 10.77 -24.61 33.69
N THR A 263 10.79 -23.61 34.56
CA THR A 263 10.72 -23.77 36.02
C THR A 263 9.62 -22.90 36.58
N GLN A 264 8.91 -23.39 37.59
CA GLN A 264 7.84 -22.62 38.26
C GLN A 264 8.40 -21.39 38.99
N VAL A 265 9.58 -21.52 39.58
CA VAL A 265 10.31 -20.44 40.25
C VAL A 265 11.56 -20.12 39.47
N ARG A 266 11.84 -18.84 39.27
CA ARG A 266 13.06 -18.39 38.59
C ARG A 266 14.17 -18.18 39.59
N TYR A 267 15.38 -18.57 39.21
CA TYR A 267 16.58 -18.35 40.02
C TYR A 267 16.79 -16.86 40.37
N LEU A 268 16.50 -15.95 39.43
CA LEU A 268 16.57 -14.51 39.69
C LEU A 268 15.57 -14.04 40.76
N LEU A 269 14.42 -14.73 40.86
CA LEU A 269 13.44 -14.45 41.91
C LEU A 269 14.00 -14.81 43.28
N VAL A 270 14.62 -15.99 43.40
CA VAL A 270 15.28 -16.46 44.62
C VAL A 270 16.41 -15.50 45.03
N VAL A 271 17.28 -15.12 44.09
CA VAL A 271 18.44 -14.28 44.42
C VAL A 271 18.05 -12.84 44.75
N VAL A 272 17.08 -12.24 44.04
CA VAL A 272 16.77 -10.83 44.22
C VAL A 272 15.64 -10.63 45.22
N ILE A 273 14.57 -11.41 45.12
CA ILE A 273 13.39 -11.24 45.98
C ILE A 273 13.67 -11.82 47.36
N ASP A 274 14.31 -12.99 47.49
CA ASP A 274 14.61 -13.52 48.84
C ASP A 274 15.67 -12.66 49.54
N CYS A 275 16.67 -12.13 48.84
CA CYS A 275 17.59 -11.16 49.46
C CYS A 275 16.87 -9.87 49.89
N VAL A 276 15.94 -9.33 49.08
CA VAL A 276 15.19 -8.12 49.45
C VAL A 276 14.22 -8.39 50.61
N PHE A 277 13.53 -9.54 50.64
CA PHE A 277 12.65 -9.91 51.74
C PHE A 277 13.40 -10.25 53.03
N VAL A 278 14.59 -10.87 52.95
CA VAL A 278 15.43 -11.16 54.11
C VAL A 278 16.07 -9.88 54.69
N TYR A 279 16.35 -8.87 53.87
CA TYR A 279 16.89 -7.58 54.35
C TYR A 279 15.82 -6.57 54.80
N LEU A 280 14.55 -6.77 54.46
CA LEU A 280 13.42 -5.91 54.85
C LEU A 280 12.55 -6.48 55.98
N ALA A 281 12.80 -7.72 56.42
CA ALA A 281 12.17 -8.35 57.58
C ALA A 281 13.06 -8.22 58.83
#